data_AF-A0A7V4Q7G5-F1
#
_entry.id   AF-A0A7V4Q7G5-F1
#
_cell.length_a   1.000
_cell.length_b   1.000
_cell.length_c   1.000
_cell.angle_alpha   90.00
_cell.angle_beta   90.00
_cell.angle_gamma   90.00
#
_symmetry.space_group_name_H-M   'P 1'
#
loop_
_entity.id
_entity.type
_entity.pdbx_description
1 polymer ?
#
loop_
_entity_poly.entity_id
_entity_poly.type
_entity_poly.pdbx_seq_one_letter_code
_entity_poly.pdbx_strand_id
1 'polypeptide(L)'
;DSLRNLDENLGEYGLSLDTVPYVIQYNKRDLPNIMTVDELRRELNPTNVPDFEACATTGEGVFETLKAIAKLILFDLKKGR
;
A
#
# COMPACT_ATOMS: atom_id res chain seq x y z
N ASP A 1 -3.47 -9.12 10.56
CA ASP A 1 -2.61 -8.79 11.71
C ASP A 1 -1.63 -7.65 11.44
N SER A 2 -0.81 -7.68 10.38
CA SER A 2 0.17 -6.61 10.14
C SER A 2 -0.40 -5.22 9.80
N LEU A 3 -1.47 -5.11 8.99
CA LEU A 3 -2.10 -3.80 8.69
C LEU A 3 -2.71 -3.16 9.93
N ARG A 4 -3.35 -3.97 10.79
CA ARG A 4 -3.88 -3.50 12.08
C ARG A 4 -2.76 -3.02 12.99
N ASN A 5 -1.66 -3.79 13.07
CA ASN A 5 -0.50 -3.36 13.86
C ASN A 5 0.14 -2.08 13.31
N LEU A 6 0.19 -1.88 11.99
CA LEU A 6 0.65 -0.62 11.41
C LEU A 6 -0.22 0.56 11.88
N ASP A 7 -1.55 0.42 11.86
CA ASP A 7 -2.47 1.47 12.30
C ASP A 7 -2.32 1.75 13.81
N GLU A 8 -2.18 0.71 14.64
CA GLU A 8 -1.89 0.84 16.08
C GLU A 8 -0.58 1.61 16.31
N ASN A 9 0.50 1.24 15.62
CA ASN A 9 1.80 1.90 15.73
C ASN A 9 1.73 3.36 15.28
N LEU A 10 0.95 3.69 14.25
CA LEU A 10 0.72 5.08 13.82
C LEU A 10 -0.03 5.87 14.91
N GLY A 11 -1.00 5.24 15.56
CA GLY A 11 -1.77 5.82 16.66
C GLY A 11 -0.88 6.28 17.83
N GLU A 12 0.20 5.58 18.14
CA GLU A 12 1.17 5.98 19.17
C GLU A 12 1.83 7.35 18.89
N TYR A 13 1.88 7.77 17.62
CA TYR A 13 2.40 9.06 17.18
C TYR A 13 1.30 10.09 16.85
N GLY A 14 0.04 9.77 17.14
CA GLY A 14 -1.10 10.62 16.80
C GLY A 14 -1.39 10.67 15.29
N LEU A 15 -0.99 9.64 14.55
CA LEU A 15 -1.26 9.45 13.13
C LEU A 15 -2.28 8.33 12.91
N SER A 16 -2.82 8.23 11.70
CA SER A 16 -3.69 7.13 11.27
C SER A 16 -3.51 6.84 9.79
N LEU A 17 -3.95 5.67 9.34
CA LEU A 17 -3.97 5.34 7.91
C LEU A 17 -4.85 6.29 7.08
N ASP A 18 -5.81 6.98 7.69
CA ASP A 18 -6.64 7.99 7.01
C ASP A 18 -5.91 9.33 6.81
N THR A 19 -4.86 9.59 7.59
CA THR A 19 -4.14 10.87 7.59
C THR A 19 -2.78 10.80 6.91
N VAL A 20 -2.19 9.60 6.82
CA VAL A 20 -0.89 9.39 6.17
C VAL A 20 -1.08 8.81 4.77
N PRO A 21 -0.43 9.38 3.73
CA PRO A 21 -0.39 8.75 2.42
C PRO A 21 0.18 7.32 2.49
N TYR A 22 -0.55 6.34 1.98
CA TYR A 22 -0.05 4.97 1.84
C TYR A 22 -0.57 4.30 0.56
N VAL A 23 0.09 3.21 0.18
CA VAL A 23 -0.27 2.35 -0.96
C VAL A 23 -0.11 0.90 -0.55
N ILE A 24 -0.76 -0.02 -1.26
CA ILE A 24 -0.62 -1.47 -1.03
C ILE A 24 0.14 -2.09 -2.20
N GLN A 25 1.07 -3.00 -1.91
CA GLN A 25 1.75 -3.80 -2.91
C GLN A 25 1.50 -5.28 -2.65
N TYR A 26 0.86 -5.96 -3.60
CA TYR A 26 0.70 -7.40 -3.59
C TYR A 26 1.92 -8.03 -4.25
N ASN A 27 2.96 -8.29 -3.45
CA ASN A 27 4.22 -8.85 -3.92
C ASN A 27 4.16 -10.37 -4.07
N LYS A 28 5.16 -10.95 -4.75
CA LYS A 28 5.33 -12.39 -5.04
C LYS A 28 4.28 -12.97 -6.00
N ARG A 29 3.84 -12.17 -6.97
CA ARG A 29 2.84 -12.59 -7.97
C ARG A 29 3.34 -13.67 -8.94
N ASP A 30 4.62 -13.99 -8.89
CA ASP A 30 5.28 -15.08 -9.62
C ASP A 30 5.01 -16.48 -9.03
N LEU A 31 4.56 -16.57 -7.78
CA LEU A 31 4.36 -17.86 -7.11
C LEU A 31 3.10 -18.59 -7.63
N PRO A 32 3.15 -19.93 -7.71
CA PRO A 32 1.94 -20.73 -7.98
C PRO A 32 1.00 -20.71 -6.76
N ASN A 33 -0.29 -20.97 -7.00
CA ASN A 33 -1.33 -21.10 -5.95
C ASN A 33 -1.49 -19.85 -5.05
N ILE A 34 -1.25 -18.67 -5.60
CA ILE A 34 -1.49 -17.40 -4.90
C ILE A 34 -2.97 -17.01 -4.97
N MET A 35 -3.41 -16.24 -3.98
CA MET A 35 -4.74 -15.60 -4.00
C MET A 35 -4.86 -14.67 -5.21
N THR A 36 -6.07 -14.53 -5.75
CA THR A 36 -6.35 -13.55 -6.79
C THR A 36 -6.20 -12.13 -6.24
N VAL A 37 -5.94 -11.17 -7.12
CA VAL A 37 -5.84 -9.75 -6.70
C VAL A 37 -7.17 -9.27 -6.13
N ASP A 38 -8.29 -9.74 -6.67
CA ASP A 38 -9.62 -9.34 -6.20
C ASP A 38 -9.93 -9.89 -4.79
N GLU A 39 -9.44 -11.08 -4.45
CA GLU A 39 -9.47 -11.56 -3.06
C GLU A 39 -8.57 -10.72 -2.17
N LEU A 40 -7.33 -10.44 -2.59
CA LEU A 40 -6.41 -9.60 -1.81
C LEU A 40 -6.95 -8.20 -1.58
N ARG A 41 -7.58 -7.56 -2.58
CA ARG A 41 -8.21 -6.25 -2.43
C ARG A 41 -9.36 -6.27 -1.43
N ARG A 42 -10.21 -7.30 -1.49
CA ARG A 42 -11.33 -7.45 -0.54
C ARG A 42 -10.84 -7.61 0.90
N GLU A 43 -9.76 -8.37 1.10
CA GLU A 43 -9.24 -8.69 2.43
C GLU A 43 -8.32 -7.60 3.01
N LEU A 44 -7.50 -6.95 2.18
CA LEU A 44 -6.40 -6.09 2.62
C LEU A 44 -6.58 -4.62 2.23
N ASN A 45 -7.45 -4.30 1.27
CA ASN A 45 -7.66 -2.94 0.78
C ASN A 45 -9.13 -2.49 0.84
N PRO A 46 -9.80 -2.56 2.02
CA PRO A 46 -11.21 -2.19 2.14
C PRO A 46 -11.46 -0.70 1.86
N THR A 47 -10.44 0.15 2.03
CA THR A 47 -10.48 1.60 1.76
C THR A 47 -10.09 1.96 0.32
N ASN A 48 -9.77 0.96 -0.51
CA ASN A 48 -9.46 1.10 -1.93
C ASN A 48 -8.37 2.15 -2.21
N VAL A 49 -7.30 2.15 -1.40
CA VAL A 49 -6.10 2.95 -1.68
C VAL A 49 -5.39 2.43 -2.92
N PRO A 50 -4.51 3.23 -3.58
CA PRO A 50 -3.78 2.73 -4.74
C PRO A 50 -3.03 1.43 -4.43
N ASP A 51 -3.22 0.42 -5.27
CA ASP A 51 -2.57 -0.87 -5.13
C ASP A 51 -1.92 -1.36 -6.43
N PHE A 52 -0.87 -2.17 -6.26
CA PHE A 52 -0.07 -2.69 -7.37
C PHE A 52 0.28 -4.16 -7.15
N GLU A 53 0.21 -4.95 -8.21
CA GLU A 53 0.86 -6.25 -8.28
C GLU A 53 2.37 -6.08 -8.46
N ALA A 54 3.16 -6.95 -7.82
CA ALA A 54 4.60 -6.90 -7.94
C ALA A 54 5.27 -8.27 -7.86
N CYS A 55 6.43 -8.35 -8.50
CA CYS A 55 7.43 -9.38 -8.26
C CYS A 55 8.77 -8.68 -7.98
N ALA A 56 9.06 -8.48 -6.70
CA ALA A 56 10.23 -7.70 -6.28
C ALA A 56 11.57 -8.31 -6.74
N THR A 57 11.63 -9.62 -6.98
CA THR A 57 12.84 -10.30 -7.46
C THR A 57 13.11 -10.06 -8.95
N THR A 58 12.08 -9.81 -9.76
CA THR A 58 12.20 -9.43 -11.17
C THR A 58 12.13 -7.91 -11.39
N GLY A 59 11.68 -7.17 -10.38
CA GLY A 59 11.52 -5.72 -10.41
C GLY A 59 10.15 -5.24 -10.91
N GLU A 60 9.26 -6.14 -11.32
CA GLU A 60 7.91 -5.81 -11.77
C GLU A 60 7.11 -5.16 -10.63
N GLY A 61 6.44 -4.03 -10.91
CA GLY A 61 5.57 -3.33 -9.97
C GLY A 61 6.29 -2.50 -8.90
N VAL A 62 7.62 -2.63 -8.78
CA VAL A 62 8.42 -1.94 -7.74
C VAL A 62 8.45 -0.43 -7.99
N PHE A 63 8.77 -0.01 -9.21
CA PHE A 63 8.84 1.41 -9.55
C PHE A 63 7.45 2.05 -9.59
N GLU A 64 6.43 1.32 -10.03
CA GLU A 64 5.04 1.75 -10.04
C GLU A 64 4.57 2.07 -8.63
N THR A 65 4.80 1.15 -7.69
CA THR A 65 4.49 1.35 -6.27
C THR A 65 5.22 2.57 -5.70
N LEU A 66 6.52 2.69 -5.94
CA LEU A 66 7.33 3.81 -5.44
C LEU A 66 6.87 5.16 -6.02
N LYS A 67 6.60 5.21 -7.33
CA LYS A 67 6.10 6.42 -7.99
C LYS A 67 4.73 6.83 -7.45
N ALA A 68 3.85 5.87 -7.18
CA ALA A 68 2.53 6.13 -6.64
C ALA A 68 2.60 6.78 -5.25
N ILE A 69 3.36 6.18 -4.32
CA ILE A 69 3.50 6.75 -2.98
C ILE A 69 4.21 8.11 -3.00
N ALA A 70 5.26 8.28 -3.82
CA ALA A 70 5.94 9.57 -3.98
C ALA A 70 4.98 10.65 -4.51
N LYS A 71 4.11 10.31 -5.46
CA LYS A 71 3.09 11.22 -5.99
C LYS A 71 2.08 11.61 -4.91
N LEU A 72 1.61 10.68 -4.09
CA LEU A 72 0.69 10.98 -2.98
C LEU A 72 1.34 11.91 -1.95
N ILE A 73 2.58 11.64 -1.55
CA ILE A 73 3.34 12.51 -0.63
C ILE A 73 3.48 13.92 -1.22
N LEU A 74 3.84 14.04 -2.50
CA LEU A 74 3.95 15.35 -3.15
C LEU A 74 2.60 16.10 -3.20
N PHE A 75 1.48 15.39 -3.36
CA PHE A 75 0.16 16.01 -3.29
C PHE A 75 -0.20 16.45 -1.89
N ASP A 76 0.11 15.65 -0.88
CA ASP A 76 -0.11 15.98 0.52
C ASP A 76 0.67 17.24 0.93
N LEU A 77 1.96 17.31 0.59
CA LEU A 77 2.80 18.49 0.81
C LEU A 77 2.28 19.74 0.09
N LYS A 78 1.71 19.59 -1.11
CA LYS A 78 1.13 20.70 -1.88
C LYS A 78 -0.21 21.18 -1.31
N LYS A 79 -1.00 20.28 -0.71
CA LYS A 79 -2.27 20.64 -0.07
C LYS A 79 -2.05 21.50 1.17
N GLY A 80 -0.87 21.38 1.79
CA GLY A 80 -0.48 22.15 2.96
C GLY A 80 -1.23 21.69 4.21
N ARG A 81 -0.48 21.55 5.29
CA ARG A 81 -0.98 22.05 6.57
C ARG A 81 -1.05 23.56 6.51
#